data_AF-A0A3D3S663-F1
#
_entry.id   AF-A0A3D3S663-F1
#
_cell.length_a   1.000
_cell.length_b   1.000
_cell.length_c   1.000
_cell.angle_alpha   90.00
_cell.angle_beta   90.00
_cell.angle_gamma   90.00
#
_symmetry.space_group_name_H-M   'P 1'
#
loop_
_entity.id
_entity.type
_entity.pdbx_description
1 polymer ?
#
loop_
_entity_poly.entity_id
_entity_poly.type
_entity_poly.pdbx_seq_one_letter_code
_entity_poly.pdbx_strand_id
1 'polypeptide(L)'
;LFRSVVPPRTLARWPALRRLGDRPVGELVFAVPGTCRQQVELAVAPAAQAPARVSRRSVIALPGCVLLVEEHFLPAALSLGAPPCH
;
A
#
# COMPACT_ATOMS: atom_id res chain seq x y z
N LEU A 1 8.83 -4.34 1.94
CA LEU A 1 8.16 -4.42 3.25
C LEU A 1 6.83 -3.67 3.16
N PHE A 2 5.77 -4.19 3.76
CA PHE A 2 4.43 -3.59 3.71
C PHE A 2 3.87 -3.51 5.13
N ARG A 3 3.25 -2.38 5.46
CA ARG A 3 2.52 -2.17 6.71
C ARG A 3 1.22 -1.44 6.42
N SER A 4 0.13 -1.88 7.04
CA SER A 4 -1.16 -1.18 6.99
C SER A 4 -1.66 -0.83 8.38
N VAL A 5 -2.29 0.33 8.52
CA VAL A 5 -3.01 0.74 9.71
C VAL A 5 -4.48 0.88 9.35
N VAL A 6 -5.32 0.06 9.98
CA VAL A 6 -6.76 0.02 9.72
C VAL A 6 -7.50 0.62 10.93
N PRO A 7 -8.20 1.76 10.77
CA PRO A 7 -9.01 2.34 11.84
C PRO A 7 -10.08 1.35 12.34
N PRO A 8 -10.43 1.35 13.64
CA PRO A 8 -11.44 0.44 14.19
C PRO A 8 -12.79 0.49 13.45
N ARG A 9 -13.23 1.69 13.03
CA ARG A 9 -14.46 1.88 12.24
C ARG A 9 -14.38 1.19 10.88
N THR A 10 -13.24 1.30 10.21
CA THR A 10 -12.99 0.60 8.94
C THR A 10 -13.00 -0.91 9.16
N LEU A 11 -12.37 -1.38 10.23
CA LEU A 11 -12.29 -2.80 10.55
C LEU A 11 -13.66 -3.41 10.92
N ALA A 12 -14.53 -2.63 11.58
CA ALA A 12 -15.91 -3.03 11.89
C ALA A 12 -16.77 -3.14 10.62
N ARG A 13 -16.60 -2.22 9.67
CA ARG A 13 -17.33 -2.22 8.39
C ARG A 13 -16.79 -3.25 7.40
N TRP A 14 -15.50 -3.58 7.50
CA TRP A 14 -14.80 -4.51 6.61
C TRP A 14 -14.08 -5.60 7.42
N PRO A 15 -14.82 -6.52 8.06
CA PRO A 15 -14.24 -7.56 8.93
C PRO A 15 -13.31 -8.53 8.20
N ALA A 16 -13.41 -8.62 6.87
CA ALA A 16 -12.51 -9.42 6.05
C ALA A 16 -11.04 -8.96 6.15
N LEU A 17 -10.78 -7.69 6.48
CA LEU A 17 -9.43 -7.17 6.74
C LEU A 17 -8.77 -7.82 7.98
N ARG A 18 -9.53 -8.41 8.90
CA ARG A 18 -8.97 -9.19 10.02
C ARG A 18 -8.48 -10.59 9.61
N ARG A 19 -8.92 -11.08 8.45
CA ARG A 19 -8.73 -12.47 7.98
C ARG A 19 -7.98 -12.51 6.65
N LEU A 20 -7.01 -11.61 6.48
CA LEU A 20 -6.19 -11.57 5.27
C LEU A 20 -5.33 -12.84 5.15
N GLY A 21 -4.71 -13.28 6.25
CA GLY A 21 -3.73 -14.36 6.20
C GLY A 21 -2.60 -13.98 5.26
N ASP A 22 -2.29 -14.85 4.31
CA ASP A 22 -1.25 -14.63 3.29
C ASP A 22 -1.76 -13.86 2.05
N ARG A 23 -3.04 -13.47 2.02
CA ARG A 23 -3.59 -12.72 0.89
C ARG A 23 -3.12 -11.27 0.92
N PRO A 24 -2.70 -10.70 -0.24
CA PRO A 24 -2.30 -9.31 -0.30
C PRO A 24 -3.49 -8.38 -0.03
N VAL A 25 -3.27 -7.38 0.83
CA VAL A 25 -4.28 -6.34 1.14
C VAL A 25 -4.87 -5.72 -0.11
N GLY A 26 -4.02 -5.44 -1.10
CA GLY A 26 -4.40 -4.83 -2.38
C GLY A 26 -5.51 -5.59 -3.09
N GLU A 27 -5.40 -6.91 -3.17
CA GLU A 27 -6.39 -7.76 -3.83
C GLU A 27 -7.78 -7.60 -3.20
N LEU A 28 -7.85 -7.58 -1.87
CA LEU A 28 -9.13 -7.45 -1.17
C LEU A 28 -9.74 -6.05 -1.27
N VAL A 29 -8.92 -5.00 -1.14
CA VAL A 29 -9.43 -3.62 -1.14
C VAL A 29 -9.81 -3.14 -2.54
N PHE A 30 -9.04 -3.52 -3.57
CA PHE A 30 -9.29 -3.10 -4.95
C PHE A 30 -10.33 -3.96 -5.67
N ALA A 31 -10.75 -5.09 -5.10
CA ALA A 31 -11.94 -5.82 -5.56
C ALA A 31 -13.26 -5.08 -5.24
N VAL A 32 -13.25 -4.09 -4.33
CA VAL A 32 -14.45 -3.33 -3.96
C VAL A 32 -14.64 -2.16 -4.95
N PRO A 33 -15.81 -2.07 -5.62
CA PRO A 33 -16.11 -0.94 -6.50
C PRO A 33 -16.07 0.39 -5.76
N GLY A 34 -15.47 1.40 -6.39
CA GLY A 34 -15.30 2.74 -5.80
C GLY A 34 -14.14 2.86 -4.82
N THR A 35 -13.32 1.80 -4.63
CA THR A 35 -12.04 1.94 -3.93
C THR A 35 -11.09 2.79 -4.77
N CYS A 36 -10.45 3.78 -4.14
CA CYS A 36 -9.42 4.59 -4.78
C CYS A 36 -8.23 4.83 -3.84
N ARG A 37 -7.06 5.04 -4.45
CA ARG A 37 -5.89 5.56 -3.74
C ARG A 37 -5.95 7.08 -3.82
N GLN A 38 -5.97 7.75 -2.67
CA GLN A 38 -6.13 9.20 -2.60
C GLN A 38 -4.76 9.88 -2.50
N GLN A 39 -4.27 10.06 -1.28
CA GLN A 39 -2.99 10.72 -1.03
C GLN A 39 -1.85 9.73 -1.20
N VAL A 40 -0.80 10.17 -1.87
CA VAL A 40 0.47 9.44 -2.01
C VAL A 40 1.60 10.36 -1.58
N GLU A 41 2.36 9.93 -0.58
CA GLU A 41 3.59 10.58 -0.17
C GLU A 41 4.75 9.64 -0.49
N LEU A 42 5.75 10.17 -1.18
CA LEU A 42 6.97 9.45 -1.54
C LEU A 42 8.13 9.99 -0.71
N ALA A 43 8.93 9.08 -0.18
CA ALA A 43 10.16 9.41 0.52
C ALA A 43 11.31 8.62 -0.09
N VAL A 44 12.39 9.33 -0.42
CA VAL A 44 13.64 8.74 -0.87
C VAL A 44 14.71 9.10 0.15
N ALA A 45 15.19 8.10 0.88
CA ALA A 45 16.31 8.28 1.80
C ALA A 45 17.60 7.85 1.08
N PRO A 46 18.54 8.79 0.83
CA PRO A 46 19.85 8.42 0.30
C PRO A 46 20.61 7.61 1.35
N ALA A 47 21.32 6.57 0.91
CA ALA A 47 22.22 5.82 1.78
C ALA A 47 23.62 5.92 1.20
N ALA A 48 24.58 6.39 2.01
CA ALA A 48 25.94 6.71 1.55
C ALA A 48 26.70 5.50 0.99
N GLN A 49 26.33 4.28 1.36
CA GLN A 49 27.00 3.02 0.98
C GLN A 49 26.02 1.90 0.62
N ALA A 50 24.73 2.22 0.42
CA ALA A 50 23.67 1.25 0.11
C ALA A 50 22.71 1.82 -0.95
N PRO A 51 21.95 0.97 -1.66
CA PRO A 51 20.92 1.46 -2.57
C PRO A 51 19.93 2.37 -1.83
N ALA A 52 19.53 3.46 -2.50
CA ALA A 52 18.57 4.42 -1.96
C ALA A 52 17.29 3.69 -1.50
N ARG A 53 16.79 4.06 -0.32
CA ARG A 53 15.56 3.48 0.21
C ARG A 53 14.39 4.30 -0.27
N VAL A 54 13.55 3.70 -1.11
CA VAL A 54 12.31 4.31 -1.58
C VAL A 54 11.16 3.79 -0.73
N SER A 55 10.34 4.71 -0.25
CA SER A 55 9.15 4.39 0.53
C SER A 55 7.95 5.18 0.02
N ARG A 56 6.76 4.61 0.16
CA ARG A 56 5.49 5.22 -0.18
C ARG A 56 4.53 5.10 0.99
N ARG A 57 3.90 6.20 1.35
CA ARG A 57 2.74 6.22 2.24
C ARG A 57 1.51 6.58 1.42
N SER A 58 0.39 5.89 1.63
CA SER A 58 -0.84 6.18 0.92
C SER A 58 -2.09 5.96 1.76
N VAL A 59 -3.11 6.77 1.50
CA VAL A 59 -4.46 6.52 2.00
C VAL A 59 -5.25 5.78 0.94
N ILE A 60 -5.81 4.63 1.30
CA ILE A 60 -6.78 3.90 0.48
C ILE A 60 -8.17 4.22 1.01
N ALA A 61 -9.01 4.83 0.17
CA ALA A 61 -10.40 5.07 0.46
C ALA A 61 -11.24 3.92 -0.10
N LEU A 62 -12.07 3.34 0.75
CA LEU A 62 -13.15 2.41 0.40
C LEU A 62 -14.49 3.13 0.64
N PRO A 63 -15.62 2.62 0.13
CA PRO A 63 -16.92 3.21 0.38
C PRO A 63 -17.21 3.46 1.88
N GLY A 64 -17.14 4.73 2.29
CA GLY A 64 -17.36 5.20 3.64
C GLY A 64 -16.25 4.90 4.66
N CYS A 65 -15.05 4.49 4.22
CA CYS A 65 -13.94 4.10 5.09
C CYS A 65 -12.58 4.45 4.51
N VAL A 66 -11.55 4.46 5.35
CA VAL A 66 -10.15 4.64 4.93
C VAL A 66 -9.22 3.68 5.66
N LEU A 67 -8.08 3.39 5.06
CA LEU A 67 -6.93 2.78 5.75
C LEU A 67 -5.63 3.38 5.23
N LEU A 68 -4.61 3.38 6.08
CA LEU A 68 -3.27 3.85 5.75
C LEU A 68 -2.39 2.67 5.33
N VAL A 69 -1.63 2.86 4.26
CA VAL A 69 -0.65 1.91 3.75
C VAL A 69 0.72 2.58 3.75
N GLU A 70 1.72 1.85 4.20
CA GLU A 70 3.13 2.21 4.11
C GLU A 70 3.91 1.06 3.45
N GLU A 71 4.65 1.39 2.42
CA GLU A 71 5.38 0.47 1.55
C GLU A 71 6.84 0.90 1.50
N HIS A 72 7.76 -0.01 1.80
CA HIS A 72 9.19 0.18 1.54
C HIS A 72 9.61 -0.75 0.42
N PHE A 73 10.11 -0.17 -0.66
CA PHE A 73 10.51 -0.90 -1.85
C PHE A 73 11.90 -1.49 -1.63
N LEU A 74 12.02 -2.80 -1.89
CA LEU A 74 13.30 -3.46 -1.90
C LEU A 74 14.09 -3.02 -3.14
N PRO A 75 15.43 -2.92 -3.07
CA PRO A 75 16.24 -2.50 -4.22
C PRO A 75 15.95 -3.32 -5.48
N ALA A 76 15.82 -4.64 -5.35
CA ALA A 76 15.49 -5.54 -6.46
C ALA A 76 14.14 -5.23 -7.13
N ALA A 77 13.17 -4.68 -6.40
CA ALA A 77 11.87 -4.30 -6.95
C ALA A 77 11.94 -2.99 -7.77
N LEU A 78 12.91 -2.12 -7.48
CA LEU A 78 13.13 -0.87 -8.22
C LEU A 78 13.86 -1.12 -9.55
N SER A 79 14.65 -2.18 -9.64
CA SER A 79 15.38 -2.57 -10.84
C SER A 79 14.51 -3.22 -11.92
N LEU A 80 13.24 -3.53 -11.63
CA LEU A 80 12.34 -4.25 -12.56
C LEU A 80 11.85 -3.40 -13.75
N GLY A 81 12.16 -2.10 -13.79
CA GLY A 81 11.70 -1.20 -14.86
C GLY A 81 10.18 -1.02 -14.89
N ALA A 82 9.70 0.04 -15.52
CA ALA A 82 8.27 0.15 -15.82
C ALA A 82 7.90 -0.96 -16.83
N PRO A 83 6.76 -1.66 -16.69
CA PRO A 83 6.24 -2.44 -17.80
C PRO A 83 6.06 -1.51 -19.00
N PRO A 84 6.32 -1.98 -20.25
CA PRO A 84 6.08 -1.17 -21.43
C PRO A 84 4.61 -0.73 -21.44
N CYS A 85 4.39 0.58 -21.55
CA CYS A 85 3.07 1.10 -21.87
C CYS A 85 2.72 0.65 -23.29
N HIS A 86 1.76 -0.26 -23.43
CA HIS A 86 1.13 -0.59 -24.71
C HIS A 86 -0.21 0.12 -24.81
#